data_AF-A0A953R6E3-F1
#
_entry.id   AF-A0A953R6E3-F1
#
_cell.length_a   1.000
_cell.length_b   1.000
_cell.length_c   1.000
_cell.angle_alpha   90.00
_cell.angle_beta   90.00
_cell.angle_gamma   90.00
#
_symmetry.space_group_name_H-M   'P 1'
#
loop_
_entity.id
_entity.type
_entity.pdbx_description
1 polymer ?
#
loop_
_entity_poly.entity_id
_entity_poly.type
_entity_poly.pdbx_seq_one_letter_code
_entity_poly.pdbx_strand_id
1 'polypeptide(L)' 'DPQHHTGAYWQISYTRQMKSRTEYVRKEYVKEVRRQTVTHKRFKRLVDQWIDLSIEHSRLAMQIAEPRASR' A
#
# COMPACT_ATOMS: atom_id res chain seq x y z
N ASP A 1 1.66 19.38 14.66
CA ASP A 1 1.93 18.38 15.71
C ASP A 1 3.27 18.57 16.39
N PRO A 2 3.26 19.08 17.63
CA PRO A 2 4.41 19.10 18.51
C PRO A 2 4.77 17.69 19.04
N GLN A 3 4.03 16.62 18.72
CA GLN A 3 4.33 15.30 19.31
C GLN A 3 5.51 14.56 18.65
N HIS A 4 6.02 15.05 17.51
CA HIS A 4 7.03 14.34 16.72
C HIS A 4 8.38 15.06 16.63
N HIS A 5 8.60 16.11 17.43
CA HIS A 5 9.85 16.87 17.42
C HIS A 5 10.66 16.56 18.68
N THR A 6 11.86 16.01 18.49
CA THR A 6 12.88 15.90 19.52
C THR A 6 14.11 16.64 19.01
N GLY A 7 14.09 17.97 19.15
CA GLY A 7 15.17 18.86 18.69
C GLY A 7 15.28 18.92 17.15
N ALA A 8 16.47 18.62 16.61
CA ALA A 8 16.77 18.71 15.17
C ALA A 8 16.14 17.58 14.31
N TYR A 9 15.49 16.60 14.96
CA TYR A 9 14.96 15.41 14.31
C TYR A 9 13.44 15.32 14.43
N TRP A 10 12.84 14.72 13.41
CA TRP A 10 11.42 14.46 13.28
C TRP A 10 11.17 12.97 13.26
N GLN A 11 10.27 12.51 14.13
CA GLN A 11 9.85 11.11 14.14
C GLN A 11 8.86 10.86 13.00
N ILE A 12 9.12 9.84 12.18
CA ILE A 12 8.22 9.35 11.15
C ILE A 12 7.96 7.87 11.40
N SER A 13 6.68 7.53 11.54
CA SER A 13 6.23 6.15 11.71
C SER A 13 5.51 5.67 10.47
N TYR A 14 5.87 4.49 9.96
CA TYR A 14 5.22 3.87 8.81
C TYR A 14 5.30 2.35 8.87
N THR A 15 4.37 1.67 8.19
CA THR A 15 4.34 0.20 8.12
C THR A 15 4.90 -0.25 6.77
N ARG A 16 5.83 -1.20 6.81
CA ARG A 16 6.40 -1.85 5.63
C ARG A 16 6.60 -3.33 5.92
N GLN A 17 6.21 -4.20 4.98
CA GLN A 17 6.32 -5.66 5.14
C GLN A 17 5.65 -6.17 6.44
N MET A 18 4.44 -5.68 6.75
CA MET A 18 3.71 -6.00 7.98
C MET A 18 4.44 -5.64 9.28
N LYS A 19 5.50 -4.84 9.22
CA LYS A 19 6.26 -4.39 10.39
C LYS A 19 6.13 -2.87 10.51
N SER A 20 5.80 -2.41 11.70
CA SER A 20 5.87 -1.00 12.06
C SER A 20 7.33 -0.57 12.17
N ARG A 21 7.66 0.55 11.54
CA ARG A 21 8.98 1.19 11.59
C ARG A 21 8.80 2.62 12.07
N THR A 22 9.75 3.06 12.88
CA THR A 22 9.83 4.42 13.38
C THR A 22 11.25 4.91 13.10
N GLU A 23 11.37 6.02 12.38
CA GLU A 23 12.64 6.62 12.02
C GLU A 23 12.72 8.07 12.49
N TYR A 24 13.90 8.50 12.90
CA TYR A 24 14.19 9.89 13.27
C TYR A 24 14.94 10.56 12.12
N VAL A 25 14.25 11.47 11.44
CA VAL A 25 14.68 12.05 10.17
C VAL A 25 14.94 13.54 10.36
N ARG A 26 16.03 14.07 9.78
CA ARG A 26 16.28 15.52 9.80
C ARG A 26 15.21 16.26 9.00
N LYS A 27 14.86 17.47 9.44
CA LYS A 27 13.73 18.26 8.89
C LYS A 27 13.73 18.36 7.36
N GLU A 28 14.91 18.50 6.75
CA GLU A 28 15.12 18.60 5.32
C GLU A 28 14.64 17.35 4.55
N TYR A 29 14.76 16.16 5.12
CA TYR A 29 14.39 14.89 4.48
C TYR A 29 12.97 14.42 4.82
N VAL A 30 12.32 15.03 5.84
CA VAL A 30 10.97 14.61 6.30
C VAL A 30 9.95 14.62 5.16
N LYS A 31 9.97 15.68 4.34
CA LYS A 31 9.04 15.82 3.22
C LYS A 31 9.22 14.69 2.20
N GLU A 32 10.45 14.32 1.92
CA GLU A 32 10.78 13.26 0.98
C GLU A 32 10.35 11.88 1.53
N VAL A 33 10.71 11.54 2.77
CA VAL A 33 10.36 10.26 3.39
C VAL A 33 8.84 10.10 3.47
N ARG A 34 8.10 11.17 3.82
CA ARG A 34 6.63 11.16 3.79
C ARG A 34 6.07 10.90 2.40
N ARG A 35 6.61 11.57 1.37
CA ARG A 35 6.21 11.36 -0.03
C ARG A 35 6.41 9.90 -0.45
N GLN A 36 7.59 9.34 -0.19
CA GLN A 36 7.91 7.94 -0.50
C GLN A 36 6.96 6.97 0.22
N THR A 37 6.69 7.22 1.50
CA THR A 37 5.75 6.41 2.30
C THR A 37 4.34 6.42 1.72
N VAL A 38 3.83 7.60 1.33
CA VAL A 38 2.50 7.73 0.72
C VAL A 38 2.45 7.04 -0.64
N THR A 39 3.46 7.21 -1.49
CA THR A 39 3.55 6.53 -2.78
C THR A 39 3.56 5.01 -2.62
N HIS A 40 4.35 4.48 -1.68
CA HIS A 40 4.37 3.05 -1.39
C HIS A 40 3.00 2.52 -0.94
N LYS A 41 2.30 3.26 -0.05
CA LYS A 41 0.94 2.91 0.38
C LYS A 41 -0.04 2.87 -0.80
N ARG A 42 0.01 3.87 -1.69
CA ARG A 42 -0.84 3.93 -2.88
C ARG A 42 -0.54 2.78 -3.85
N PHE A 43 0.74 2.52 -4.11
CA PHE A 43 1.18 1.42 -4.96
C PHE A 43 0.66 0.08 -4.44
N LYS A 44 0.83 -0.20 -3.14
CA LYS A 44 0.30 -1.43 -2.52
C LYS A 44 -1.21 -1.59 -2.73
N ARG A 45 -1.98 -0.53 -2.47
CA ARG A 45 -3.43 -0.54 -2.69
C ARG A 45 -3.81 -0.86 -4.13
N LEU A 46 -3.11 -0.26 -5.10
CA LEU A 46 -3.39 -0.50 -6.52
C LEU A 46 -3.07 -1.94 -6.93
N VAL A 47 -1.95 -2.50 -6.43
CA VAL A 47 -1.60 -3.90 -6.67
C VAL A 47 -2.66 -4.84 -6.09
N ASP A 48 -3.09 -4.58 -4.85
CA ASP A 48 -4.11 -5.41 -4.19
C ASP A 48 -5.44 -5.36 -4.99
N GLN A 49 -5.89 -4.18 -5.41
CA GLN A 49 -7.07 -4.02 -6.26
C GLN A 49 -6.95 -4.71 -7.63
N TRP A 50 -5.77 -4.65 -8.24
CA TRP A 50 -5.52 -5.32 -9.51
C TRP A 50 -5.60 -6.83 -9.40
N ILE A 51 -5.06 -7.40 -8.31
CA ILE A 51 -5.15 -8.84 -8.04
C ILE A 51 -6.62 -9.25 -7.84
N ASP A 52 -7.37 -8.50 -7.03
CA ASP A 52 -8.79 -8.76 -6.79
C ASP A 52 -9.59 -8.79 -8.11
N LEU A 53 -9.40 -7.78 -8.96
CA LEU A 53 -10.04 -7.70 -10.27
C LEU A 53 -9.62 -8.83 -11.21
N SER A 54 -8.34 -9.23 -11.19
CA SER A 54 -7.86 -10.35 -12.01
C SER A 54 -8.49 -11.68 -11.59
N ILE A 55 -8.70 -11.89 -10.29
CA ILE A 55 -9.39 -13.08 -9.77
C ILE A 55 -10.86 -13.06 -10.17
N GLU A 56 -11.53 -11.92 -10.03
CA GLU A 56 -12.92 -11.75 -10.45
C GLU A 56 -13.10 -12.01 -11.95
N HIS A 57 -12.24 -11.42 -12.77
CA HIS A 57 -12.22 -11.66 -14.21
C HIS A 57 -12.04 -13.15 -14.54
N SER A 58 -11.11 -13.83 -13.87
CA SER A 58 -10.90 -15.27 -14.07
C SER A 58 -12.15 -16.10 -13.71
N ARG A 59 -12.82 -15.78 -12.60
CA ARG A 59 -14.08 -16.43 -12.19
C ARG A 59 -15.18 -16.23 -13.24
N LEU A 60 -15.36 -15.01 -13.72
CA LEU A 60 -16.35 -14.70 -14.76
C LEU A 60 -16.03 -15.42 -16.07
N ALA A 61 -14.75 -15.44 -16.47
CA ALA A 61 -14.32 -16.16 -17.67
C ALA A 61 -14.62 -17.66 -17.58
N MET A 62 -14.40 -18.29 -16.41
CA MET A 62 -14.75 -19.70 -16.18
C MET A 62 -16.26 -19.93 -16.25
N GLN A 63 -17.08 -19.04 -15.67
CA GLN A 63 -18.55 -19.15 -15.73
C GLN A 63 -19.10 -19.01 -17.16
N ILE A 64 -18.49 -18.16 -17.99
CA ILE A 64 -18.87 -18.00 -19.40
C ILE A 64 -18.40 -19.20 -20.23
N ALA A 65 -17.21 -19.73 -19.92
CA ALA A 65 -16.63 -20.86 -20.62
C ALA A 65 -17.25 -22.20 -20.24
N GLU A 66 -17.92 -22.31 -19.09
CA GLU A 66 -18.77 -23.46 -18.79
C GLU A 66 -19.87 -23.53 -19.86
N PRO A 67 -19.85 -24.54 -20.75
CA PRO A 67 -21.00 -24.80 -21.58
C PRO A 67 -22.14 -25.07 -20.61
N ARG A 68 -23.31 -24.45 -20.81
CA ARG A 68 -24.56 -24.91 -20.16
C ARG A 68 -24.52 -26.42 -20.24
N ALA A 69 -24.28 -27.09 -19.10
CA ALA A 69 -24.23 -28.52 -19.06
C ALA A 69 -25.55 -28.97 -19.69
N SER A 70 -25.44 -29.65 -20.83
CA SER A 70 -26.59 -30.20 -21.50
C SER A 70 -27.22 -31.21 -20.55
N ARG A 71 -28.30 -30.80 -19.89
CA ARG A 71 -29.54 -31.52 -19.55
C ARG A 71 -30.15 -30.98 -18.26
#